data_AF-A0A9E1KXE4-F1
#
_entry.id   AF-A0A9E1KXE4-F1
#
_cell.length_a   1.000
_cell.length_b   1.000
_cell.length_c   1.000
_cell.angle_alpha   90.00
_cell.angle_beta   90.00
_cell.angle_gamma   90.00
#
_symmetry.space_group_name_H-M   'P 1'
#
loop_
_entity.id
_entity.type
_entity.pdbx_description
1 polymer ?
#
loop_
_entity_poly.entity_id
_entity_poly.type
_entity_poly.pdbx_seq_one_letter_code
_entity_poly.pdbx_strand_id
1 'polypeptide(L)'
;PAGGSSAPAAGGGGGASVSGGMKMSMAAKSASYKLSITTRAYGLGKNEGATLISYDVPTFKAAVKDAFISMQNPMTGKVTNMEIVPWVENTDFQNLIALEKDVPDPITGKAMLMYKKKQILNGNAEFLAELERHDRNLLNIYYKTKICKQTVEANWMQDKEKILPEYKDLEIGNNKFPLKKMRLDKLIEGHLTEKKIEELIKKEETFMYGSNGANVCIMKLLESGMFVRSYRDISECKQLRGKLSSVIGDVVDNYCMPEQAKRIIRDRPSDAAEATPTPVAAQ
;
A
#
# COMPACT_ATOMS: atom_id res chain seq x y z
N PRO A 1 46.04 11.06 52.55
CA PRO A 1 45.72 12.29 51.78
C PRO A 1 44.85 11.93 50.55
N ALA A 2 43.71 12.62 50.40
CA ALA A 2 42.61 12.36 49.46
C ALA A 2 43.01 12.33 47.97
N GLY A 3 42.27 11.79 46.99
CA GLY A 3 40.93 11.17 46.91
C GLY A 3 40.55 10.93 45.41
N GLY A 4 39.45 10.20 45.15
CA GLY A 4 38.54 10.45 44.00
C GLY A 4 38.72 9.74 42.63
N SER A 5 38.02 8.60 42.45
CA SER A 5 37.08 8.23 41.35
C SER A 5 37.39 8.30 39.82
N SER A 6 37.38 7.09 39.20
CA SER A 6 36.72 6.59 37.95
C SER A 6 36.97 7.18 36.54
N ALA A 7 37.29 6.30 35.56
CA ALA A 7 36.49 5.94 34.35
C ALA A 7 37.35 5.27 33.21
N PRO A 8 36.75 4.49 32.26
CA PRO A 8 37.43 3.35 31.62
C PRO A 8 37.71 3.44 30.09
N ALA A 9 38.66 2.58 29.68
CA ALA A 9 38.91 1.84 28.43
C ALA A 9 38.32 2.29 27.06
N ALA A 10 39.24 2.51 26.10
CA ALA A 10 38.99 2.39 24.65
C ALA A 10 40.24 1.82 23.92
N GLY A 11 40.04 0.74 23.16
CA GLY A 11 40.93 0.18 22.13
C GLY A 11 40.04 -0.59 21.15
N GLY A 12 40.28 -0.73 19.86
CA GLY A 12 41.40 -0.47 18.96
C GLY A 12 41.34 -1.53 17.85
N GLY A 13 41.47 -1.12 16.58
CA GLY A 13 41.56 -2.02 15.38
C GLY A 13 40.80 -1.41 14.19
N GLY A 14 41.45 -0.81 13.18
CA GLY A 14 42.22 -1.44 12.09
C GLY A 14 41.28 -1.61 10.89
N GLY A 15 41.41 -1.04 9.69
CA GLY A 15 42.53 -0.52 8.92
C GLY A 15 42.55 -1.25 7.56
N ALA A 16 42.01 -0.64 6.49
CA ALA A 16 42.25 -1.08 5.11
C ALA A 16 42.14 0.11 4.14
N SER A 17 43.26 0.40 3.48
CA SER A 17 43.46 1.46 2.49
C SER A 17 43.41 0.90 1.07
N VAL A 18 42.74 1.59 0.14
CA VAL A 18 43.10 1.57 -1.28
C VAL A 18 43.15 3.00 -1.78
N SER A 19 44.35 3.43 -2.13
CA SER A 19 44.70 4.69 -2.79
C SER A 19 45.08 4.42 -4.23
N GLY A 20 44.65 5.28 -5.16
CA GLY A 20 45.38 5.46 -6.42
C GLY A 20 44.54 6.01 -7.55
N GLY A 21 44.70 7.30 -7.87
CA GLY A 21 44.34 7.83 -9.20
C GLY A 21 43.67 9.20 -9.24
N MET A 22 42.67 9.46 -8.40
CA MET A 22 41.77 10.62 -8.58
C MET A 22 41.83 11.69 -7.48
N LYS A 23 42.86 11.70 -6.62
CA LYS A 23 42.95 12.63 -5.46
C LYS A 23 43.78 13.92 -5.67
N MET A 24 44.54 14.04 -6.77
CA MET A 24 45.54 15.13 -6.87
C MET A 24 45.02 16.47 -7.41
N SER A 25 43.90 16.54 -8.15
CA SER A 25 43.48 17.82 -8.78
C SER A 25 42.54 18.70 -7.94
N MET A 26 41.83 18.14 -6.95
CA MET A 26 40.94 18.93 -6.07
C MET A 26 41.63 19.46 -4.81
N ALA A 27 42.64 18.76 -4.29
CA ALA A 27 43.31 19.15 -3.04
C ALA A 27 44.09 20.47 -3.18
N ALA A 28 44.77 20.67 -4.31
CA ALA A 28 45.53 21.89 -4.57
C ALA A 28 44.63 23.14 -4.71
N LYS A 29 43.41 22.99 -5.24
CA LYS A 29 42.45 24.09 -5.37
C LYS A 29 41.77 24.43 -4.04
N SER A 30 41.42 23.42 -3.24
CA SER A 30 40.77 23.59 -1.92
C SER A 30 41.64 24.35 -0.90
N ALA A 31 42.96 24.12 -0.90
CA ALA A 31 43.88 24.79 0.03
C ALA A 31 43.94 26.32 -0.16
N SER A 32 43.76 26.82 -1.39
CA SER A 32 43.80 28.26 -1.69
C SER A 32 42.60 29.05 -1.15
N TYR A 33 41.47 28.38 -0.88
CA TYR A 33 40.22 29.02 -0.47
C TYR A 33 39.87 28.85 1.02
N LYS A 34 40.77 28.29 1.84
CA LYS A 34 40.52 27.96 3.28
C LYS A 34 39.16 27.26 3.50
N LEU A 35 38.71 26.46 2.53
CA LEU A 35 37.44 25.76 2.58
C LEU A 35 37.72 24.30 2.92
N SER A 36 37.56 23.97 4.19
CA SER A 36 37.48 22.58 4.66
C SER A 36 36.01 22.16 4.63
N ILE A 37 35.62 21.41 3.61
CA ILE A 37 34.30 20.76 3.58
C ILE A 37 34.48 19.35 4.11
N THR A 38 34.05 19.15 5.36
CA THR A 38 34.06 17.84 6.01
C THR A 38 32.64 17.27 5.94
N THR A 39 32.37 16.38 4.99
CA THR A 39 31.10 15.66 4.91
C THR A 39 31.19 14.37 5.72
N ARG A 40 30.45 14.30 6.82
CA ARG A 40 30.09 13.06 7.52
C ARG A 40 28.60 12.83 7.29
N ALA A 41 28.23 11.74 6.64
CA ALA A 41 26.84 11.31 6.54
C ALA A 41 26.62 10.13 7.49
N TYR A 42 25.83 10.36 8.54
CA TYR A 42 25.11 9.33 9.27
C TYR A 42 23.66 9.41 8.80
N GLY A 43 22.99 8.27 8.63
CA GLY A 43 21.59 8.20 8.20
C GLY A 43 20.71 9.18 8.98
N LEU A 44 19.65 9.68 8.35
CA LEU A 44 18.74 10.71 8.85
C LEU A 44 17.97 10.25 10.10
N GLY A 45 18.71 10.10 11.20
CA GLY A 45 18.22 9.88 12.55
C GLY A 45 18.06 11.23 13.23
N LYS A 46 16.83 11.73 13.24
CA LYS A 46 16.39 12.66 14.28
C LYS A 46 14.91 12.57 14.60
N ASN A 47 14.11 11.94 13.74
CA ASN A 47 12.71 11.67 14.00
C ASN A 47 12.44 10.18 13.82
N GLU A 48 12.29 9.44 14.92
CA GLU A 48 12.02 7.99 14.91
C GLU A 48 10.69 7.64 14.21
N GLY A 49 9.81 8.61 14.00
CA GLY A 49 8.52 8.45 13.29
C GLY A 49 8.51 8.85 11.81
N ALA A 50 9.63 9.30 11.24
CA ALA A 50 9.67 9.73 9.83
C ALA A 50 9.72 8.52 8.89
N THR A 51 8.64 8.31 8.12
CA THR A 51 8.59 7.27 7.09
C THR A 51 9.00 7.87 5.75
N LEU A 52 10.20 7.53 5.26
CA LEU A 52 10.70 7.97 3.95
C LEU A 52 10.33 7.03 2.79
N ILE A 53 9.55 5.99 3.07
CA ILE A 53 9.10 5.00 2.09
C ILE A 53 7.66 5.34 1.71
N SER A 54 7.44 5.65 0.43
CA SER A 54 6.12 5.96 -0.10
C SER A 54 5.63 4.86 -1.04
N TYR A 55 4.40 4.42 -0.85
CA TYR A 55 3.75 3.41 -1.70
C TYR A 55 2.45 3.92 -2.34
N ASP A 56 1.98 5.11 -1.95
CA ASP A 56 0.85 5.83 -2.54
C ASP A 56 1.06 7.35 -2.49
N VAL A 57 0.17 8.13 -3.13
CA VAL A 57 0.28 9.59 -3.18
C VAL A 57 0.19 10.25 -1.79
N PRO A 58 -0.72 9.82 -0.88
CA PRO A 58 -0.73 10.33 0.50
C PRO A 58 0.59 10.12 1.26
N THR A 59 1.16 8.91 1.21
CA THR A 59 2.42 8.58 1.89
C THR A 59 3.61 9.27 1.25
N PHE A 60 3.59 9.48 -0.07
CA PHE A 60 4.58 10.31 -0.75
C PHE A 60 4.58 11.75 -0.22
N LYS A 61 3.40 12.36 -0.08
CA LYS A 61 3.28 13.72 0.49
C LYS A 61 3.77 13.77 1.94
N ALA A 62 3.49 12.74 2.73
CA ALA A 62 3.97 12.63 4.11
C ALA A 62 5.50 12.49 4.17
N ALA A 63 6.08 11.59 3.38
CA ALA A 63 7.54 11.37 3.32
C ALA A 63 8.30 12.65 2.94
N VAL A 64 7.81 13.38 1.94
CA VAL A 64 8.38 14.69 1.55
C VAL A 64 8.30 15.67 2.72
N LYS A 65 7.13 15.80 3.35
CA LYS A 65 6.92 16.71 4.49
C LYS A 65 7.87 16.38 5.66
N ASP A 66 8.01 15.11 5.98
CA ASP A 66 8.85 14.64 7.09
C ASP A 66 10.34 14.86 6.82
N ALA A 67 10.78 14.68 5.56
CA ALA A 67 12.14 15.01 5.13
C ALA A 67 12.43 16.51 5.30
N PHE A 68 11.50 17.39 4.92
CA PHE A 68 11.65 18.83 5.11
C PHE A 68 11.68 19.23 6.60
N ILE A 69 10.76 18.72 7.42
CA ILE A 69 10.70 19.01 8.87
C ILE A 69 12.00 18.61 9.57
N SER A 70 12.54 17.44 9.22
CA SER A 70 13.76 16.92 9.81
C SER A 70 15.01 17.78 9.56
N MET A 71 14.94 18.74 8.62
CA MET A 71 16.03 19.63 8.25
C MET A 71 15.74 21.12 8.52
N GLN A 72 14.67 21.46 9.25
CA GLN A 72 14.34 22.86 9.58
C GLN A 72 15.22 23.48 10.69
N ASN A 73 16.17 22.74 11.27
CA ASN A 73 17.06 23.33 12.26
C ASN A 73 18.04 24.28 11.54
N PRO A 74 18.24 25.53 12.02
CA PRO A 74 19.15 26.49 11.38
C PRO A 74 20.63 26.03 11.35
N MET A 75 20.99 25.00 12.11
CA MET A 75 22.29 24.33 12.10
C MET A 75 22.33 23.05 11.22
N THR A 76 21.22 22.65 10.61
CA THR A 76 21.14 21.52 9.66
C THR A 76 21.04 22.05 8.24
N GLY A 77 21.70 21.39 7.29
CA GLY A 77 21.73 21.83 5.89
C GLY A 77 20.34 22.00 5.26
N LYS A 78 20.20 22.95 4.34
CA LYS A 78 18.96 23.18 3.58
C LYS A 78 18.82 22.13 2.48
N VAL A 79 17.64 21.53 2.34
CA VAL A 79 17.30 20.72 1.15
C VAL A 79 17.23 21.65 -0.07
N THR A 80 18.18 21.53 -0.98
CA THR A 80 18.18 22.28 -2.24
C THR A 80 17.54 21.50 -3.36
N ASN A 81 17.71 20.17 -3.37
CA ASN A 81 17.15 19.25 -4.35
C ASN A 81 16.72 17.95 -3.68
N MET A 82 15.72 17.29 -4.24
CA MET A 82 15.25 15.96 -3.83
C MET A 82 15.10 15.11 -5.08
N GLU A 83 15.83 14.00 -5.13
CA GLU A 83 15.75 13.03 -6.21
C GLU A 83 14.85 11.87 -5.79
N ILE A 84 13.90 11.52 -6.64
CA ILE A 84 13.02 10.37 -6.45
C ILE A 84 13.56 9.25 -7.31
N VAL A 85 14.25 8.30 -6.70
CA VAL A 85 14.74 7.09 -7.37
C VAL A 85 13.79 5.93 -7.13
N PRO A 86 13.54 5.06 -8.13
CA PRO A 86 12.87 3.80 -7.90
C PRO A 86 13.59 3.02 -6.78
N TRP A 87 12.84 2.35 -5.90
CA TRP A 87 13.43 1.60 -4.78
C TRP A 87 14.44 0.54 -5.22
N VAL A 88 14.24 -0.08 -6.40
CA VAL A 88 15.18 -1.03 -7.01
C VAL A 88 16.51 -0.39 -7.43
N GLU A 89 16.54 0.93 -7.63
CA GLU A 89 17.74 1.72 -7.96
C GLU A 89 18.48 2.24 -6.72
N ASN A 90 17.91 2.06 -5.52
CA ASN A 90 18.56 2.46 -4.28
C ASN A 90 19.81 1.59 -4.01
N THR A 91 20.98 2.22 -3.92
CA THR A 91 22.27 1.53 -3.78
C THR A 91 22.40 0.77 -2.46
N ASP A 92 21.87 1.32 -1.36
CA ASP A 92 21.91 0.67 -0.04
C ASP A 92 21.07 -0.61 -0.05
N PHE A 93 19.90 -0.55 -0.67
CA PHE A 93 19.04 -1.70 -0.86
C PHE A 93 19.68 -2.76 -1.77
N GLN A 94 20.26 -2.35 -2.91
CA GLN A 94 20.97 -3.27 -3.80
C GLN A 94 22.13 -3.98 -3.10
N ASN A 95 22.87 -3.26 -2.25
CA ASN A 95 23.94 -3.82 -1.42
C ASN A 95 23.39 -4.82 -0.39
N LEU A 96 22.29 -4.48 0.29
CA LEU A 96 21.65 -5.33 1.29
C LEU A 96 21.23 -6.69 0.72
N ILE A 97 20.61 -6.69 -0.47
CA ILE A 97 20.20 -7.93 -1.14
C ILE A 97 21.31 -8.55 -1.98
N ALA A 98 22.49 -7.93 -1.99
CA ALA A 98 23.65 -8.33 -2.78
C ALA A 98 23.33 -8.53 -4.28
N LEU A 99 22.58 -7.60 -4.88
CA LEU A 99 22.06 -7.70 -6.25
C LEU A 99 23.17 -7.83 -7.31
N GLU A 100 24.34 -7.23 -7.04
CA GLU A 100 25.50 -7.24 -7.94
C GLU A 100 26.19 -8.61 -8.03
N LYS A 101 25.98 -9.51 -7.05
CA LYS A 101 26.62 -10.84 -7.06
C LYS A 101 26.28 -11.60 -8.33
N ASP A 102 27.27 -12.19 -8.98
CA ASP A 102 27.03 -12.99 -10.18
C ASP A 102 26.15 -14.19 -9.87
N VAL A 103 25.04 -14.27 -10.60
CA VAL A 103 24.11 -15.40 -10.54
C VAL A 103 23.96 -15.94 -11.95
N PRO A 104 24.08 -17.27 -12.17
CA PRO A 104 23.85 -17.85 -13.48
C PRO A 104 22.40 -17.64 -13.91
N ASP A 105 22.21 -17.22 -15.15
CA ASP A 105 20.92 -17.16 -15.80
C ASP A 105 20.40 -18.59 -16.00
N PRO A 106 19.20 -18.93 -15.50
CA PRO A 106 18.66 -20.29 -15.62
C PRO A 106 18.41 -20.73 -17.07
N ILE A 107 18.35 -19.79 -18.03
CA ILE A 107 18.15 -20.09 -19.45
C ILE A 107 19.49 -20.24 -20.17
N THR A 108 20.42 -19.30 -19.96
CA THR A 108 21.67 -19.23 -20.76
C THR A 108 22.89 -19.82 -20.05
N GLY A 109 22.82 -20.07 -18.75
CA GLY A 109 23.94 -20.51 -17.91
C GLY A 109 25.05 -19.46 -17.70
N LYS A 110 24.97 -18.32 -18.40
CA LYS A 110 25.91 -17.19 -18.26
C LYS A 110 25.53 -16.29 -17.09
N ALA A 111 26.44 -15.42 -16.65
CA ALA A 111 26.12 -14.43 -15.63
C ALA A 111 24.91 -13.58 -16.04
N MET A 112 23.92 -13.50 -15.15
CA MET A 112 22.69 -12.76 -15.39
C MET A 112 22.96 -11.26 -15.36
N LEU A 113 22.56 -10.57 -16.44
CA LEU A 113 22.67 -9.12 -16.55
C LEU A 113 21.91 -8.41 -15.42
N MET A 114 22.49 -7.32 -14.91
CA MET A 114 21.92 -6.53 -13.81
C MET A 114 20.49 -6.04 -14.12
N TYR A 115 20.25 -5.58 -15.36
CA TYR A 115 18.91 -5.18 -15.81
C TYR A 115 17.88 -6.31 -15.66
N LYS A 116 18.24 -7.56 -15.99
CA LYS A 116 17.34 -8.71 -15.89
C LYS A 116 17.03 -9.04 -14.43
N LYS A 117 18.03 -8.98 -13.54
CA LYS A 117 17.83 -9.15 -12.08
C LYS A 117 16.86 -8.12 -11.52
N LYS A 118 17.04 -6.84 -11.87
CA LYS A 118 16.15 -5.74 -11.47
C LYS A 118 14.72 -5.94 -11.99
N GLN A 119 14.58 -6.38 -13.24
CA GLN A 119 13.28 -6.68 -13.83
C GLN A 119 12.55 -7.81 -13.11
N ILE A 120 13.27 -8.91 -12.79
CA ILE A 120 12.71 -10.04 -12.03
C ILE A 120 12.29 -9.58 -10.64
N LEU A 121 13.16 -8.84 -9.95
CA LEU A 121 12.90 -8.31 -8.62
C LEU A 121 11.65 -7.42 -8.59
N ASN A 122 11.53 -6.49 -9.54
CA ASN A 122 10.37 -5.62 -9.63
C ASN A 122 9.08 -6.40 -9.93
N GLY A 123 9.12 -7.33 -10.89
CA GLY A 123 7.94 -8.15 -11.22
C GLY A 123 7.52 -9.06 -10.06
N ASN A 124 8.47 -9.57 -9.28
CA ASN A 124 8.19 -10.34 -8.07
C ASN A 124 7.58 -9.47 -6.97
N ALA A 125 8.10 -8.26 -6.76
CA ALA A 125 7.56 -7.31 -5.78
C ALA A 125 6.13 -6.86 -6.12
N GLU A 126 5.87 -6.53 -7.39
CA GLU A 126 4.52 -6.19 -7.86
C GLU A 126 3.54 -7.35 -7.63
N PHE A 127 3.96 -8.58 -7.92
CA PHE A 127 3.13 -9.75 -7.69
C PHE A 127 2.83 -9.99 -6.19
N LEU A 128 3.82 -9.83 -5.31
CA LEU A 128 3.63 -9.92 -3.86
C LEU A 128 2.66 -8.83 -3.36
N ALA A 129 2.79 -7.60 -3.86
CA ALA A 129 1.87 -6.52 -3.52
C ALA A 129 0.43 -6.82 -3.96
N GLU A 130 0.24 -7.48 -5.11
CA GLU A 130 -1.09 -7.92 -5.54
C GLU A 130 -1.67 -9.06 -4.70
N LEU A 131 -0.84 -10.01 -4.24
CA LEU A 131 -1.28 -11.03 -3.28
C LEU A 131 -1.79 -10.39 -1.99
N GLU A 132 -1.04 -9.42 -1.45
CA GLU A 132 -1.41 -8.71 -0.23
C GLU A 132 -2.66 -7.84 -0.42
N ARG A 133 -2.81 -7.17 -1.56
CA ARG A 133 -4.04 -6.43 -1.91
C ARG A 133 -5.25 -7.35 -1.93
N HIS A 134 -5.12 -8.53 -2.53
CA HIS A 134 -6.21 -9.50 -2.60
C HIS A 134 -6.59 -10.02 -1.22
N ASP A 135 -5.61 -10.40 -0.40
CA ASP A 135 -5.80 -10.82 0.99
C ASP A 135 -6.53 -9.75 1.81
N ARG A 136 -6.00 -8.52 1.82
CA ARG A 136 -6.62 -7.38 2.51
C ARG A 136 -8.05 -7.12 2.03
N ASN A 137 -8.35 -7.31 0.74
CA ASN A 137 -9.71 -7.15 0.22
C ASN A 137 -10.66 -8.23 0.76
N LEU A 138 -10.23 -9.48 0.86
CA LEU A 138 -11.03 -10.56 1.47
C LEU A 138 -11.33 -10.25 2.94
N LEU A 139 -10.31 -9.87 3.71
CA LEU A 139 -10.48 -9.46 5.11
C LEU A 139 -11.39 -8.24 5.24
N ASN A 140 -11.24 -7.24 4.37
CA ASN A 140 -12.06 -6.05 4.38
C ASN A 140 -13.54 -6.38 4.20
N ILE A 141 -13.88 -7.25 3.24
CA ILE A 141 -15.26 -7.70 3.03
C ILE A 141 -15.77 -8.47 4.27
N TYR A 142 -14.96 -9.35 4.85
CA TYR A 142 -15.30 -10.05 6.09
C TYR A 142 -15.64 -9.09 7.24
N TYR A 143 -14.74 -8.14 7.55
CA TYR A 143 -14.95 -7.20 8.65
C TYR A 143 -16.10 -6.25 8.39
N LYS A 144 -16.25 -5.72 7.16
CA LYS A 144 -17.41 -4.92 6.78
C LYS A 144 -18.71 -5.68 6.98
N THR A 145 -18.77 -6.95 6.57
CA THR A 145 -19.97 -7.79 6.74
C THR A 145 -20.30 -8.00 8.21
N LYS A 146 -19.29 -8.26 9.07
CA LYS A 146 -19.48 -8.43 10.51
C LYS A 146 -19.98 -7.16 11.20
N ILE A 147 -19.39 -6.01 10.89
CA ILE A 147 -19.81 -4.70 11.43
C ILE A 147 -21.22 -4.35 10.92
N CYS A 148 -21.50 -4.65 9.66
CA CYS A 148 -22.81 -4.44 9.05
C CYS A 148 -23.90 -5.24 9.77
N LYS A 149 -23.65 -6.53 10.04
CA LYS A 149 -24.54 -7.38 10.84
C LYS A 149 -24.79 -6.76 12.21
N GLN A 150 -23.74 -6.40 12.95
CA GLN A 150 -23.87 -5.78 14.27
C GLN A 150 -24.69 -4.48 14.23
N THR A 151 -24.52 -3.68 13.18
CA THR A 151 -25.26 -2.42 12.99
C THR A 151 -26.74 -2.71 12.72
N VAL A 152 -27.05 -3.69 11.88
CA VAL A 152 -28.43 -4.11 11.59
C VAL A 152 -29.10 -4.66 12.84
N GLU A 153 -28.41 -5.54 13.57
CA GLU A 153 -28.90 -6.13 14.81
C GLU A 153 -29.20 -5.08 15.88
N ALA A 154 -28.34 -4.07 16.02
CA ALA A 154 -28.49 -3.03 17.03
C ALA A 154 -29.62 -2.04 16.74
N ASN A 155 -29.91 -1.77 15.45
CA ASN A 155 -30.85 -0.71 15.07
C ASN A 155 -32.24 -1.22 14.69
N TRP A 156 -32.35 -2.43 14.13
CA TRP A 156 -33.59 -2.88 13.48
C TRP A 156 -34.04 -4.29 13.85
N MET A 157 -33.33 -4.97 14.75
CA MET A 157 -33.71 -6.31 15.20
C MET A 157 -34.03 -6.36 16.70
N GLN A 158 -35.03 -7.16 17.05
CA GLN A 158 -35.36 -7.58 18.39
C GLN A 158 -34.59 -8.85 18.73
N ASP A 159 -33.86 -8.82 19.86
CA ASP A 159 -33.09 -9.94 20.40
C ASP A 159 -32.13 -10.59 19.39
N LYS A 160 -31.70 -9.83 18.36
CA LYS A 160 -30.85 -10.29 17.23
C LYS A 160 -31.46 -11.40 16.35
N GLU A 161 -32.72 -11.73 16.55
CA GLU A 161 -33.37 -12.83 15.82
C GLU A 161 -34.42 -12.36 14.82
N LYS A 162 -35.19 -11.33 15.18
CA LYS A 162 -36.34 -10.89 14.38
C LYS A 162 -36.25 -9.42 14.05
N ILE A 163 -36.56 -9.05 12.82
CA ILE A 163 -36.72 -7.63 12.46
C ILE A 163 -37.89 -7.06 13.28
N LEU A 164 -37.69 -5.88 13.87
CA LEU A 164 -38.75 -5.18 14.60
C LEU A 164 -39.96 -4.94 13.67
N PRO A 165 -41.21 -5.09 14.15
CA PRO A 165 -42.40 -5.00 13.30
C PRO A 165 -42.48 -3.74 12.45
N GLU A 166 -42.06 -2.59 12.97
CA GLU A 166 -42.04 -1.30 12.29
C GLU A 166 -41.05 -1.21 11.10
N TYR A 167 -40.05 -2.11 11.03
CA TYR A 167 -39.03 -2.13 9.98
C TYR A 167 -39.16 -3.31 9.02
N LYS A 168 -40.26 -4.06 9.07
CA LYS A 168 -40.48 -5.25 8.22
C LYS A 168 -40.38 -4.96 6.71
N ASP A 169 -40.82 -3.77 6.30
CA ASP A 169 -40.79 -3.32 4.90
C ASP A 169 -39.72 -2.26 4.64
N LEU A 170 -38.73 -2.14 5.53
CA LEU A 170 -37.67 -1.14 5.40
C LEU A 170 -36.81 -1.40 4.16
N GLU A 171 -36.66 -0.36 3.34
CA GLU A 171 -35.68 -0.30 2.27
C GLU A 171 -34.43 0.45 2.74
N ILE A 172 -33.27 -0.13 2.47
CA ILE A 172 -31.96 0.50 2.67
C ILE A 172 -31.43 1.07 1.35
N GLY A 173 -30.80 2.24 1.43
CA GLY A 173 -30.20 2.91 0.28
C GLY A 173 -28.88 2.27 -0.14
N ASN A 174 -28.57 2.36 -1.43
CA ASN A 174 -27.24 2.02 -1.94
C ASN A 174 -26.29 3.23 -1.79
N ASN A 175 -25.16 3.02 -1.12
CA ASN A 175 -24.15 4.04 -0.81
C ASN A 175 -23.47 4.63 -2.06
N LYS A 176 -23.43 3.87 -3.17
CA LYS A 176 -22.82 4.29 -4.43
C LYS A 176 -23.83 4.83 -5.43
N PHE A 177 -25.04 4.27 -5.45
CA PHE A 177 -26.08 4.57 -6.42
C PHE A 177 -27.38 4.96 -5.70
N PRO A 178 -27.59 6.24 -5.37
CA PRO A 178 -28.68 6.68 -4.49
C PRO A 178 -30.11 6.27 -4.91
N LEU A 179 -30.32 5.96 -6.19
CA LEU A 179 -31.60 5.49 -6.73
C LEU A 179 -31.84 3.98 -6.51
N LYS A 180 -30.79 3.19 -6.26
CA LYS A 180 -30.89 1.76 -5.99
C LYS A 180 -31.17 1.54 -4.52
N LYS A 181 -32.05 0.57 -4.25
CA LYS A 181 -32.48 0.20 -2.91
C LYS A 181 -32.54 -1.32 -2.78
N MET A 182 -32.48 -1.79 -1.55
CA MET A 182 -32.64 -3.20 -1.21
C MET A 182 -33.54 -3.30 0.03
N ARG A 183 -34.39 -4.33 0.13
CA ARG A 183 -35.12 -4.59 1.38
C ARG A 183 -34.17 -5.11 2.46
N LEU A 184 -34.39 -4.71 3.71
CA LEU A 184 -33.55 -5.11 4.84
C LEU A 184 -33.49 -6.64 5.01
N ASP A 185 -34.62 -7.33 4.86
CA ASP A 185 -34.70 -8.80 4.95
C ASP A 185 -33.77 -9.50 3.94
N LYS A 186 -33.75 -9.01 2.70
CA LYS A 186 -32.86 -9.53 1.65
C LYS A 186 -31.38 -9.34 1.96
N LEU A 187 -31.00 -8.21 2.59
CA LEU A 187 -29.63 -8.02 3.04
C LEU A 187 -29.26 -9.04 4.12
N ILE A 188 -30.13 -9.21 5.12
CA ILE A 188 -29.89 -10.11 6.26
C ILE A 188 -29.77 -11.56 5.79
N GLU A 189 -30.79 -12.08 5.12
CA GLU A 189 -30.88 -13.49 4.71
C GLU A 189 -29.85 -13.83 3.62
N GLY A 190 -29.58 -12.90 2.70
CA GLY A 190 -28.67 -13.12 1.58
C GLY A 190 -27.18 -12.99 1.93
N HIS A 191 -26.84 -12.08 2.85
CA HIS A 191 -25.45 -11.61 3.00
C HIS A 191 -24.94 -11.53 4.44
N LEU A 192 -25.80 -11.41 5.46
CA LEU A 192 -25.38 -11.20 6.86
C LEU A 192 -25.60 -12.42 7.76
N THR A 193 -25.86 -13.60 7.19
CA THR A 193 -25.97 -14.84 7.98
C THR A 193 -24.61 -15.27 8.52
N GLU A 194 -24.59 -15.96 9.68
CA GLU A 194 -23.33 -16.48 10.25
C GLU A 194 -22.59 -17.38 9.26
N LYS A 195 -23.33 -18.24 8.56
CA LYS A 195 -22.78 -19.09 7.50
C LYS A 195 -22.06 -18.28 6.42
N LYS A 196 -22.63 -17.16 5.97
CA LYS A 196 -22.01 -16.29 4.97
C LYS A 196 -20.74 -15.62 5.50
N ILE A 197 -20.76 -15.17 6.76
CA ILE A 197 -19.61 -14.56 7.42
C ILE A 197 -18.47 -15.58 7.59
N GLU A 198 -18.78 -16.80 8.02
CA GLU A 198 -17.81 -17.90 8.10
C GLU A 198 -17.25 -18.29 6.73
N GLU A 199 -18.09 -18.31 5.68
CA GLU A 199 -17.63 -18.54 4.31
C GLU A 199 -16.64 -17.46 3.85
N LEU A 200 -16.78 -16.21 4.29
CA LEU A 200 -15.87 -15.11 3.92
C LEU A 200 -14.49 -15.28 4.53
N ILE A 201 -14.39 -15.58 5.83
CA ILE A 201 -13.08 -15.82 6.47
C ILE A 201 -12.42 -17.09 5.94
N LYS A 202 -13.18 -18.18 5.75
CA LYS A 202 -12.66 -19.41 5.15
C LYS A 202 -12.10 -19.20 3.75
N LYS A 203 -12.68 -18.29 2.96
CA LYS A 203 -12.15 -17.93 1.63
C LYS A 203 -10.78 -17.27 1.73
N GLU A 204 -10.59 -16.36 2.68
CA GLU A 204 -9.29 -15.75 2.96
C GLU A 204 -8.28 -16.79 3.44
N GLU A 205 -8.61 -17.56 4.47
CA GLU A 205 -7.73 -18.60 5.01
C GLU A 205 -7.31 -19.61 3.93
N THR A 206 -8.24 -19.99 3.05
CA THR A 206 -7.96 -20.88 1.91
C THR A 206 -7.07 -20.20 0.87
N PHE A 207 -7.27 -18.91 0.62
CA PHE A 207 -6.43 -18.13 -0.30
C PHE A 207 -5.00 -18.01 0.23
N MET A 208 -4.81 -17.68 1.50
CA MET A 208 -3.48 -17.47 2.09
C MET A 208 -2.78 -18.78 2.47
N TYR A 209 -3.48 -19.67 3.19
CA TYR A 209 -2.90 -20.83 3.89
C TYR A 209 -3.40 -22.18 3.39
N GLY A 210 -4.29 -22.21 2.38
CA GLY A 210 -4.69 -23.45 1.74
C GLY A 210 -3.49 -24.22 1.14
N SER A 211 -3.70 -25.50 0.80
CA SER A 211 -2.66 -26.35 0.20
C SER A 211 -2.02 -25.76 -1.06
N ASN A 212 -2.76 -24.95 -1.81
CA ASN A 212 -2.28 -24.16 -2.95
C ASN A 212 -2.49 -22.66 -2.71
N GLY A 213 -2.26 -22.22 -1.47
CA GLY A 213 -2.42 -20.84 -1.02
C GLY A 213 -1.24 -19.95 -1.38
N ALA A 214 -1.41 -18.65 -1.16
CA ALA A 214 -0.41 -17.62 -1.40
C ALA A 214 0.91 -17.88 -0.65
N ASN A 215 0.84 -18.37 0.59
CA ASN A 215 2.00 -18.67 1.41
C ASN A 215 2.97 -19.65 0.70
N VAL A 216 2.44 -20.72 0.10
CA VAL A 216 3.27 -21.71 -0.60
C VAL A 216 4.05 -21.07 -1.75
N CYS A 217 3.39 -20.21 -2.53
CA CYS A 217 4.05 -19.46 -3.58
C CYS A 217 5.10 -18.48 -3.02
N ILE A 218 4.79 -17.73 -1.97
CA ILE A 218 5.72 -16.77 -1.34
C ILE A 218 6.98 -17.49 -0.86
N MET A 219 6.83 -18.62 -0.16
CA MET A 219 7.95 -19.43 0.30
C MET A 219 8.81 -19.92 -0.87
N LYS A 220 8.18 -20.47 -1.93
CA LYS A 220 8.91 -20.93 -3.13
C LYS A 220 9.62 -19.80 -3.86
N LEU A 221 9.05 -18.61 -3.88
CA LEU A 221 9.64 -17.41 -4.48
C LEU A 221 10.89 -16.96 -3.72
N LEU A 222 10.81 -16.94 -2.38
CA LEU A 222 11.94 -16.59 -1.52
C LEU A 222 13.06 -17.64 -1.62
N GLU A 223 12.72 -18.93 -1.58
CA GLU A 223 13.65 -20.06 -1.75
C GLU A 223 14.37 -20.02 -3.10
N SER A 224 13.67 -19.61 -4.17
CA SER A 224 14.22 -19.56 -5.53
C SER A 224 15.13 -18.34 -5.79
N GLY A 225 15.24 -17.42 -4.82
CA GLY A 225 15.95 -16.16 -4.96
C GLY A 225 15.09 -15.08 -5.63
N MET A 226 14.80 -14.02 -4.87
CA MET A 226 13.85 -12.96 -5.22
C MET A 226 14.18 -12.17 -6.49
N PHE A 227 15.43 -12.22 -6.96
CA PHE A 227 15.89 -11.57 -8.21
C PHE A 227 16.49 -12.55 -9.22
N VAL A 228 16.34 -13.87 -8.98
CA VAL A 228 16.93 -14.94 -9.80
C VAL A 228 15.87 -15.61 -10.65
N ARG A 229 14.71 -15.92 -10.05
CA ARG A 229 13.59 -16.58 -10.74
C ARG A 229 12.34 -15.71 -10.66
N SER A 230 11.63 -15.60 -11.78
CA SER A 230 10.34 -14.90 -11.81
C SER A 230 9.26 -15.76 -11.16
N TYR A 231 8.32 -15.12 -10.45
CA TYR A 231 7.07 -15.74 -10.00
C TYR A 231 6.32 -16.44 -11.14
N ARG A 232 6.49 -15.96 -12.39
CA ARG A 232 5.89 -16.55 -13.59
C ARG A 232 6.41 -17.93 -13.89
N ASP A 233 7.60 -18.29 -13.40
CA ASP A 233 8.24 -19.58 -13.63
C ASP A 233 8.04 -20.55 -12.47
N ILE A 234 7.32 -20.15 -11.41
CA ILE A 234 7.02 -20.96 -10.23
C ILE A 234 5.59 -21.50 -10.35
N SER A 235 5.47 -22.83 -10.34
CA SER A 235 4.19 -23.55 -10.55
C SER A 235 3.10 -23.13 -9.57
N GLU A 236 3.46 -22.97 -8.31
CA GLU A 236 2.60 -22.63 -7.19
C GLU A 236 2.07 -21.20 -7.35
N CYS A 237 2.89 -20.29 -7.87
CA CYS A 237 2.49 -18.91 -8.14
C CYS A 237 1.60 -18.76 -9.38
N LYS A 238 1.76 -19.63 -10.40
CA LYS A 238 0.91 -19.62 -11.61
C LYS A 238 -0.57 -19.83 -11.27
N GLN A 239 -0.87 -20.71 -10.31
CA GLN A 239 -2.24 -21.05 -9.92
C GLN A 239 -2.98 -19.88 -9.25
N LEU A 240 -2.24 -18.93 -8.66
CA LEU A 240 -2.81 -17.78 -7.97
C LEU A 240 -3.21 -16.66 -8.94
N ARG A 241 -2.55 -16.52 -10.10
CA ARG A 241 -2.82 -15.44 -11.05
C ARG A 241 -4.29 -15.33 -11.48
N GLY A 242 -4.97 -16.46 -11.65
CA GLY A 242 -6.40 -16.49 -12.00
C GLY A 242 -7.33 -16.11 -10.85
N LYS A 243 -6.83 -16.16 -9.60
CA LYS A 243 -7.57 -15.80 -8.39
C LYS A 243 -7.43 -14.31 -8.03
N LEU A 244 -6.42 -13.62 -8.55
CA LEU A 244 -6.18 -12.19 -8.30
C LEU A 244 -7.13 -11.23 -9.03
N SER A 245 -8.20 -11.75 -9.64
CA SER A 245 -9.28 -10.91 -10.12
C SER A 245 -9.93 -10.17 -8.95
N SER A 246 -10.56 -9.03 -9.25
CA SER A 246 -11.21 -8.19 -8.24
C SER A 246 -12.16 -9.03 -7.38
N VAL A 247 -11.92 -9.06 -6.07
CA VAL A 247 -12.90 -9.60 -5.12
C VAL A 247 -14.04 -8.61 -5.06
N ILE A 248 -15.17 -8.97 -5.67
CA ILE A 248 -16.33 -8.09 -5.73
C ILE A 248 -17.22 -8.40 -4.53
N GLY A 249 -17.14 -7.55 -3.51
CA GLY A 249 -18.05 -7.50 -2.37
C GLY A 249 -19.30 -6.65 -2.65
N ASP A 250 -19.76 -6.54 -3.91
CA ASP A 250 -20.68 -5.49 -4.38
C ASP A 250 -21.87 -5.21 -3.46
N VAL A 251 -22.51 -6.23 -2.88
CA VAL A 251 -23.65 -5.99 -1.98
C VAL A 251 -23.18 -5.42 -0.64
N VAL A 252 -22.15 -6.00 -0.04
CA VAL A 252 -21.58 -5.51 1.22
C VAL A 252 -21.02 -4.10 1.02
N ASP A 253 -20.23 -3.86 -0.02
CA ASP A 253 -19.63 -2.56 -0.27
C ASP A 253 -20.68 -1.46 -0.55
N ASN A 254 -21.79 -1.81 -1.21
CA ASN A 254 -22.80 -0.83 -1.58
C ASN A 254 -23.94 -0.65 -0.58
N TYR A 255 -24.18 -1.60 0.32
CA TYR A 255 -25.34 -1.57 1.23
C TYR A 255 -24.97 -1.70 2.72
N CYS A 256 -23.72 -2.02 3.06
CA CYS A 256 -23.27 -2.01 4.45
C CYS A 256 -22.81 -0.64 4.92
N MET A 257 -22.93 -0.38 6.23
CA MET A 257 -23.31 0.94 6.78
C MET A 257 -24.70 1.37 6.28
N PRO A 258 -25.72 0.51 6.49
CA PRO A 258 -27.03 0.73 5.92
C PRO A 258 -27.65 2.01 6.47
N GLU A 259 -28.19 2.83 5.58
CA GLU A 259 -29.07 3.96 5.91
C GLU A 259 -30.46 3.68 5.33
N GLN A 260 -31.51 4.16 6.02
CA GLN A 260 -32.86 4.12 5.47
C GLN A 260 -32.89 4.86 4.12
N ALA A 261 -33.54 4.26 3.11
CA ALA A 261 -33.59 4.85 1.78
C ALA A 261 -34.34 6.19 1.81
N LYS A 262 -33.63 7.29 1.52
CA LYS A 262 -34.21 8.63 1.46
C LYS A 262 -35.22 8.72 0.30
N ARG A 263 -36.36 9.38 0.52
CA ARG A 263 -37.26 9.75 -0.60
C ARG A 263 -36.57 10.81 -1.44
N ILE A 264 -36.24 10.46 -2.69
CA ILE A 264 -35.76 11.43 -3.67
C ILE A 264 -36.98 12.13 -4.27
N ILE A 265 -37.24 13.36 -3.82
CA ILE A 265 -38.23 14.24 -4.44
C ILE A 265 -37.63 14.75 -5.75
N ARG A 266 -38.15 14.32 -6.89
CA ARG A 266 -37.78 14.88 -8.20
C ARG A 266 -38.59 16.15 -8.46
N ASP A 267 -38.32 17.21 -7.71
CA ASP A 267 -38.83 18.54 -8.06
C ASP A 267 -37.83 19.25 -8.96
N ARG A 268 -37.99 19.05 -10.26
CA ARG A 268 -37.84 20.15 -11.21
C ARG A 268 -39.06 20.14 -12.12
N PRO A 269 -39.96 21.13 -11.99
CA PRO A 269 -40.84 21.49 -13.07
C PRO A 269 -39.98 21.82 -14.28
N SER A 270 -40.26 21.13 -15.38
CA SER A 270 -39.79 21.46 -16.72
C SER A 270 -40.54 22.71 -17.18
N ASP A 271 -40.24 23.87 -16.60
CA ASP A 271 -40.82 25.14 -17.03
C ASP A 271 -39.75 25.95 -17.77
N ALA A 272 -39.67 25.68 -19.06
CA ALA A 272 -39.46 26.71 -20.09
C ALA A 272 -39.97 26.11 -21.41
N ALA A 273 -41.30 26.02 -21.53
CA ALA A 273 -41.90 26.04 -22.86
C ALA A 273 -41.43 27.34 -23.52
N GLU A 274 -40.60 27.17 -24.54
CA GLU A 274 -40.06 28.20 -25.40
C GLU A 274 -41.24 29.02 -25.96
N ALA A 275 -41.45 30.21 -25.39
CA ALA A 275 -42.45 31.14 -25.89
C ALA A 275 -42.00 31.59 -27.28
N THR A 276 -42.66 31.08 -28.32
CA THR A 276 -42.52 31.54 -29.70
C THR A 276 -42.87 33.03 -29.76
N PRO A 277 -41.95 33.90 -30.22
CA PRO A 277 -42.27 35.31 -30.37
C PRO A 277 -43.23 35.51 -31.54
N THR A 278 -44.38 36.13 -31.26
CA THR A 278 -45.34 36.59 -32.26
C THR A 278 -44.72 37.72 -33.10
N PRO A 279 -44.80 37.70 -34.44
CA PRO A 279 -44.24 38.77 -35.25
C PRO A 279 -45.12 40.03 -35.13
N VAL A 280 -44.50 41.16 -34.78
CA VAL A 280 -45.14 42.48 -34.80
C VAL A 280 -45.33 42.89 -36.25
N ALA A 281 -46.58 43.11 -36.64
CA ALA A 281 -46.93 43.69 -37.93
C ALA A 281 -46.44 45.15 -38.00
N ALA A 282 -45.64 45.45 -39.01
CA ALA A 282 -45.21 46.80 -39.33
C ALA A 282 -46.39 47.62 -39.89
N GLN A 283 -46.57 48.83 -39.35
CA GLN A 283 -47.22 49.96 -40.02
C GLN A 283 -46.14 50.98 -40.37
#